data_AF-A0A950KSQ8-F1
#
_entry.id   AF-A0A950KSQ8-F1
#
_cell.length_a   1.000
_cell.length_b   1.000
_cell.length_c   1.000
_cell.angle_alpha   90.00
_cell.angle_beta   90.00
_cell.angle_gamma   90.00
#
_symmetry.space_group_name_H-M   'P 1'
#
loop_
_entity.id
_entity.type
_entity.pdbx_description
1 polymer ?
#
loop_
_entity_poly.entity_id
_entity_poly.type
_entity_poly.pdbx_seq_one_letter_code
_entity_poly.pdbx_strand_id
1 'polypeptide(L)'
;MVLLRNRPASNVDWLHQRLGITQSGAVRLVDRLVALGLVRREKPPGRKEVALHVTASGEAQLEQGLKARSLAIGALVESLPTADQAKLAALISKALAGGSRERGEADVACRLCNWDACKPVCPVDASVVTESAD
;
A
#
# COMPACT_ATOMS: atom_id res chain seq x y z
N MET A 1 -6.08 0.11 -4.10
CA MET A 1 -6.55 -0.92 -3.14
C MET A 1 -5.50 -1.25 -2.09
N VAL A 2 -4.23 -1.53 -2.47
CA VAL A 2 -3.11 -1.74 -1.50
C VAL A 2 -3.12 -0.72 -0.35
N LEU A 3 -3.12 0.58 -0.65
CA LEU A 3 -3.16 1.64 0.37
C LEU A 3 -4.38 1.56 1.31
N LEU A 4 -5.56 1.23 0.78
CA LEU A 4 -6.79 1.09 1.58
C LEU A 4 -6.77 -0.17 2.45
N ARG A 5 -6.12 -1.26 1.99
CA ARG A 5 -5.89 -2.45 2.81
C ARG A 5 -4.93 -2.17 3.95
N ASN A 6 -3.85 -1.45 3.65
CA ASN A 6 -2.81 -1.14 4.63
C ASN A 6 -3.27 -0.12 5.69
N ARG A 7 -4.20 0.77 5.32
CA ARG A 7 -4.86 1.71 6.24
C ARG A 7 -6.38 1.66 6.06
N PRO A 8 -7.06 0.66 6.67
CA PRO A 8 -8.51 0.56 6.61
C PRO A 8 -9.20 1.80 7.16
N ALA A 9 -10.40 2.10 6.67
CA ALA A 9 -11.20 3.26 7.07
C ALA A 9 -10.60 4.65 6.75
N SER A 10 -9.68 4.73 5.77
CA SER A 10 -9.18 5.99 5.21
C SER A 10 -10.22 6.68 4.32
N ASN A 11 -10.08 7.99 4.10
CA ASN A 11 -10.98 8.78 3.24
C ASN A 11 -10.36 9.07 1.84
N VAL A 12 -11.10 9.78 0.99
CA VAL A 12 -10.63 10.17 -0.36
C VAL A 12 -9.51 11.21 -0.31
N ASP A 13 -9.53 12.09 0.69
CA ASP A 13 -8.53 13.16 0.87
C ASP A 13 -7.14 12.58 1.14
N TRP A 14 -7.07 11.66 2.08
CA TRP A 14 -5.89 10.84 2.35
C TRP A 14 -5.43 10.09 1.09
N LEU A 15 -6.35 9.44 0.39
CA LEU A 15 -6.02 8.61 -0.78
C LEU A 15 -5.42 9.41 -1.93
N HIS A 16 -5.96 10.60 -2.27
CA HIS A 16 -5.46 11.37 -3.42
C HIS A 16 -4.03 11.85 -3.20
N GLN A 17 -3.69 12.24 -1.97
CA GLN A 17 -2.35 12.69 -1.61
C GLN A 17 -1.33 11.56 -1.79
N ARG A 18 -1.64 10.35 -1.30
CA ARG A 18 -0.73 9.19 -1.39
C ARG A 18 -0.66 8.58 -2.80
N LEU A 19 -1.68 8.81 -3.63
CA LEU A 19 -1.65 8.42 -5.04
C LEU A 19 -0.96 9.44 -5.95
N GLY A 20 -0.76 10.69 -5.49
CA GLY A 20 -0.22 11.77 -6.32
C GLY A 20 -1.16 12.18 -7.46
N ILE A 21 -2.47 12.09 -7.23
CA ILE A 21 -3.50 12.48 -8.21
C ILE A 21 -4.38 13.61 -7.66
N THR A 22 -5.09 14.29 -8.54
CA THR A 22 -6.05 15.33 -8.15
C THR A 22 -7.18 14.73 -7.30
N GLN A 23 -7.74 15.53 -6.39
CA GLN A 23 -8.89 15.11 -5.56
C GLN A 23 -10.06 14.62 -6.42
N SER A 24 -10.39 15.34 -7.50
CA SER A 24 -11.44 14.90 -8.44
C SER A 24 -11.08 13.61 -9.20
N GLY A 25 -9.79 13.39 -9.48
CA GLY A 25 -9.29 12.13 -10.03
C GLY A 25 -9.47 10.96 -9.05
N ALA A 26 -9.17 11.18 -7.77
CA ALA A 26 -9.37 10.17 -6.73
C ALA A 26 -10.86 9.86 -6.50
N VAL A 27 -11.74 10.87 -6.50
CA VAL A 27 -13.20 10.65 -6.43
C VAL A 27 -13.66 9.73 -7.56
N ARG A 28 -13.29 10.04 -8.81
CA ARG A 28 -13.63 9.19 -9.98
C ARG A 28 -13.06 7.79 -9.89
N LEU A 29 -11.83 7.65 -9.41
CA LEU A 29 -11.22 6.34 -9.18
C LEU A 29 -12.02 5.52 -8.15
N VAL A 30 -12.37 6.14 -7.02
CA VAL A 30 -13.15 5.48 -5.97
C VAL A 30 -14.55 5.13 -6.46
N ASP A 31 -15.21 6.02 -7.21
CA ASP A 31 -16.52 5.73 -7.84
C ASP A 31 -16.44 4.50 -8.73
N ARG A 32 -15.40 4.38 -9.56
CA ARG A 32 -15.19 3.19 -10.39
C ARG A 32 -14.95 1.93 -9.56
N LEU A 33 -14.16 2.01 -8.50
CA LEU A 33 -13.92 0.86 -7.61
C LEU A 33 -15.19 0.44 -6.86
N VAL A 34 -16.05 1.39 -6.47
CA VAL A 34 -17.36 1.13 -5.86
C VAL A 34 -18.32 0.50 -6.87
N ALA A 35 -18.38 1.03 -8.10
CA ALA A 35 -19.21 0.46 -9.16
C ALA A 35 -18.81 -0.97 -9.52
N LEU A 36 -17.52 -1.32 -9.41
CA LEU A 36 -17.00 -2.69 -9.58
C LEU A 36 -17.19 -3.57 -8.34
N GLY A 37 -17.72 -3.04 -7.23
CA GLY A 37 -17.91 -3.78 -5.98
C GLY A 37 -16.61 -4.12 -5.24
N LEU A 38 -15.49 -3.44 -5.54
CA LEU A 38 -14.17 -3.71 -4.96
C LEU A 38 -13.88 -2.87 -3.72
N VAL A 39 -14.52 -1.71 -3.62
CA VAL A 39 -14.44 -0.80 -2.48
C VAL A 39 -15.86 -0.44 -2.07
N ARG A 40 -16.09 -0.25 -0.77
CA ARG A 40 -17.35 0.31 -0.25
C ARG A 40 -17.07 1.58 0.54
N ARG A 41 -18.07 2.46 0.53
CA ARG A 41 -18.12 3.68 1.35
C ARG A 41 -18.92 3.40 2.60
N GLU A 42 -18.41 3.84 3.74
CA GLU A 42 -19.09 3.76 5.02
C GLU A 42 -19.10 5.15 5.66
N LYS A 43 -20.24 5.57 6.20
CA LYS A 43 -20.36 6.81 6.97
C LYS A 43 -20.55 6.44 8.45
N PRO A 44 -19.47 6.37 9.24
CA PRO A 44 -19.59 5.99 10.65
C PRO A 44 -20.40 7.03 11.43
N PRO A 45 -21.21 6.61 12.42
CA PRO A 45 -21.87 7.54 13.32
C PRO A 45 -20.87 8.50 13.96
N GLY A 46 -21.18 9.80 13.96
CA GLY A 46 -20.32 10.82 14.58
C GLY A 46 -19.09 11.24 13.76
N ARG A 47 -18.82 10.64 12.59
CA ARG A 47 -17.77 11.13 11.68
C ARG A 47 -18.33 12.01 10.57
N LYS A 48 -17.61 13.09 10.28
CA LYS A 48 -17.92 13.99 9.15
C LYS A 48 -17.61 13.35 7.80
N GLU A 49 -16.56 12.53 7.76
CA GLU A 49 -16.01 12.00 6.53
C GLU A 49 -16.44 10.57 6.23
N VAL A 50 -16.50 10.25 4.94
CA VAL A 50 -16.80 8.92 4.42
C VAL A 50 -15.53 8.08 4.42
N ALA A 51 -15.57 6.96 5.15
CA ALA A 51 -14.52 5.97 5.20
C ALA A 51 -14.60 5.00 4.00
N LEU A 52 -13.45 4.57 3.51
CA LEU A 52 -13.30 3.63 2.42
C LEU A 52 -12.81 2.29 2.97
N HIS A 53 -13.45 1.22 2.52
CA HIS A 53 -13.08 -0.15 2.90
C HIS A 53 -12.97 -1.01 1.65
N VAL A 54 -11.93 -1.84 1.58
CA VAL A 54 -11.84 -2.88 0.55
C VAL A 54 -12.90 -3.95 0.86
N THR A 55 -13.63 -4.40 -0.15
CA THR A 55 -14.61 -5.49 0.00
C THR A 55 -13.92 -6.84 -0.08
N ALA A 56 -14.62 -7.93 0.24
CA ALA A 56 -14.07 -9.28 0.03
C ALA A 56 -13.66 -9.55 -1.44
N SER A 57 -14.44 -9.05 -2.41
CA SER A 57 -14.07 -9.12 -3.83
C SER A 57 -12.83 -8.28 -4.14
N GLY A 58 -12.73 -7.07 -3.56
CA GLY A 58 -11.55 -6.23 -3.65
C GLY A 58 -10.29 -6.88 -3.10
N GLU A 59 -10.39 -7.58 -1.96
CA GLU A 59 -9.28 -8.34 -1.38
C GLU A 59 -8.85 -9.49 -2.29
N ALA A 60 -9.80 -10.25 -2.84
CA ALA A 60 -9.48 -11.32 -3.78
C ALA A 60 -8.74 -10.81 -5.03
N GLN A 61 -9.19 -9.68 -5.60
CA GLN A 61 -8.53 -9.06 -6.75
C GLN A 61 -7.15 -8.48 -6.38
N LEU A 62 -7.02 -7.93 -5.17
CA LEU A 62 -5.76 -7.42 -4.66
C LEU A 62 -4.72 -8.55 -4.50
N GLU A 63 -5.12 -9.69 -3.93
CA GLU A 63 -4.27 -10.87 -3.80
C GLU A 63 -3.82 -11.42 -5.15
N GLN A 64 -4.71 -11.46 -6.15
CA GLN A 64 -4.33 -11.82 -7.52
C GLN A 64 -3.24 -10.90 -8.07
N GLY A 65 -3.38 -9.58 -7.90
CA GLY A 65 -2.40 -8.60 -8.36
C GLY A 65 -1.05 -8.71 -7.63
N LEU A 66 -1.09 -8.93 -6.31
CA LEU A 66 0.12 -9.14 -5.49
C LEU A 66 0.85 -10.42 -5.88
N LYS A 67 0.12 -11.51 -6.11
CA LYS A 67 0.67 -12.79 -6.57
C LYS A 67 1.32 -12.63 -7.94
N ALA A 68 0.63 -11.98 -8.89
CA ALA A 68 1.19 -11.72 -10.22
C ALA A 68 2.49 -10.90 -10.14
N ARG A 69 2.54 -9.87 -9.29
CA ARG A 69 3.76 -9.09 -9.07
C ARG A 69 4.88 -9.93 -8.45
N SER A 70 4.55 -10.75 -7.44
CA SER A 70 5.52 -11.63 -6.78
C SER A 70 6.16 -12.59 -7.78
N LEU A 71 5.35 -13.21 -8.65
CA LEU A 71 5.84 -14.09 -9.71
C LEU A 71 6.74 -13.36 -10.71
N ALA A 72 6.36 -12.16 -11.14
CA ALA A 72 7.16 -11.37 -12.06
C ALA A 72 8.53 -10.97 -11.47
N ILE A 73 8.56 -10.58 -10.18
CA ILE A 73 9.83 -10.28 -9.49
C ILE A 73 10.64 -11.56 -9.26
N GLY A 74 9.98 -12.66 -8.87
CA GLY A 74 10.61 -13.96 -8.64
C GLY A 74 11.35 -14.47 -9.89
N ALA A 75 10.72 -14.37 -11.06
CA ALA A 75 11.32 -14.77 -12.33
C ALA A 75 12.59 -13.96 -12.70
N LEU A 76 12.73 -12.73 -12.20
CA LEU A 76 13.96 -11.95 -12.41
C LEU A 76 15.07 -12.40 -11.45
N VAL A 77 14.70 -12.68 -10.20
CA VAL A 77 15.64 -12.95 -9.10
C VAL A 77 16.08 -14.42 -9.05
N GLU A 78 15.30 -15.34 -9.61
CA GLU A 78 15.60 -16.79 -9.62
C GLU A 78 16.88 -17.14 -10.40
N SER A 79 17.33 -16.25 -11.28
CA SER A 79 18.63 -16.39 -11.98
C SER A 79 19.84 -16.26 -11.06
N LEU A 80 19.67 -15.72 -9.85
CA LEU A 80 20.73 -15.56 -8.86
C LEU A 80 20.81 -16.77 -7.92
N PRO A 81 22.02 -17.16 -7.45
CA PRO A 81 22.16 -18.13 -6.37
C PRO A 81 21.40 -17.70 -5.12
N THR A 82 20.85 -18.66 -4.36
CA THR A 82 20.06 -18.38 -3.14
C THR A 82 20.78 -17.46 -2.14
N ALA A 83 22.10 -17.58 -2.03
CA ALA A 83 22.91 -16.71 -1.18
C ALA A 83 22.90 -15.24 -1.65
N ASP A 84 22.95 -15.01 -2.96
CA ASP A 84 22.90 -13.67 -3.55
C ASP A 84 21.49 -13.08 -3.49
N GLN A 85 20.45 -13.91 -3.63
CA GLN A 85 19.07 -13.48 -3.38
C GLN A 85 18.89 -12.97 -1.94
N ALA A 86 19.39 -13.72 -0.96
CA ALA A 86 19.35 -13.33 0.45
C ALA A 86 20.15 -12.05 0.70
N LYS A 87 21.32 -11.91 0.09
CA LYS A 87 22.16 -10.70 0.18
C LYS A 87 21.46 -9.50 -0.44
N LEU A 88 20.84 -9.65 -1.61
CA LEU A 88 20.08 -8.61 -2.28
C LEU A 88 18.90 -8.14 -1.41
N ALA A 89 18.12 -9.07 -0.86
CA ALA A 89 17.02 -8.77 0.04
C ALA A 89 17.49 -7.99 1.28
N ALA A 90 18.62 -8.40 1.88
CA ALA A 90 19.21 -7.70 3.03
C ALA A 90 19.68 -6.27 2.68
N LEU A 91 20.33 -6.09 1.53
CA LEU A 91 20.80 -4.77 1.07
C LEU A 91 19.62 -3.82 0.77
N ILE A 92 18.59 -4.31 0.08
CA ILE A 92 17.36 -3.54 -0.17
C ILE A 92 16.70 -3.15 1.15
N SER A 93 16.59 -4.08 2.10
CA SER A 93 15.99 -3.82 3.41
C SER A 93 16.75 -2.74 4.18
N LYS A 94 18.10 -2.80 4.19
CA LYS A 94 18.95 -1.78 4.80
C LYS A 94 18.82 -0.42 4.11
N ALA A 95 18.77 -0.40 2.78
CA ALA A 95 18.61 0.83 2.01
C ALA A 95 17.24 1.50 2.26
N LEU A 96 16.17 0.70 2.36
CA LEU A 96 14.83 1.20 2.69
C LEU A 96 14.79 1.76 4.11
N ALA A 97 15.41 1.07 5.08
CA ALA A 97 15.44 1.50 6.49
C ALA A 97 16.34 2.71 6.76
N GLY A 98 17.41 2.92 5.99
CA GLY A 98 18.40 3.97 6.24
C GLY A 98 17.97 5.39 5.88
N GLY A 99 16.77 5.59 5.33
CA GLY A 99 16.24 6.91 5.00
C GLY A 99 15.62 7.62 6.21
N SER A 100 15.26 8.89 6.02
CA SER A 100 14.35 9.63 6.89
C SER A 100 13.15 10.01 6.05
N ARG A 101 11.98 9.48 6.37
CA ARG A 101 10.73 9.72 5.63
C ARG A 101 9.67 10.30 6.55
N GLU A 102 8.86 11.18 6.00
CA GLU A 102 7.54 11.45 6.58
C GLU A 102 6.61 10.26 6.31
N ARG A 103 5.57 10.07 7.13
CA ARG A 103 4.58 8.99 6.95
C ARG A 103 3.98 8.98 5.55
N GLY A 104 3.69 10.14 4.96
CA GLY A 104 3.13 10.22 3.61
C GLY A 104 4.07 9.70 2.53
N GLU A 105 5.38 9.95 2.66
CA GLU A 105 6.39 9.43 1.74
C GLU A 105 6.56 7.92 1.88
N ALA A 106 6.50 7.42 3.11
CA ALA A 106 6.51 5.99 3.39
C ALA A 106 5.29 5.28 2.79
N ASP A 107 4.09 5.88 2.85
CA ASP A 107 2.89 5.34 2.19
C ASP A 107 3.06 5.25 0.68
N VAL A 108 3.65 6.27 0.05
CA VAL A 108 3.94 6.29 -1.39
C VAL A 108 4.91 5.17 -1.76
N ALA A 109 5.98 4.97 -0.98
CA ALA A 109 6.92 3.88 -1.18
C ALA A 109 6.24 2.49 -1.07
N CYS A 110 5.27 2.36 -0.16
CA CYS A 110 4.53 1.12 0.08
C CYS A 110 3.28 0.93 -0.80
N ARG A 111 2.95 1.86 -1.72
CA ARG A 111 1.67 1.86 -2.45
C ARG A 111 1.41 0.66 -3.35
N LEU A 112 2.45 -0.12 -3.64
CA LEU A 112 2.36 -1.39 -4.36
C LEU A 112 2.75 -2.59 -3.48
N CYS A 113 3.26 -2.38 -2.27
CA CYS A 113 3.85 -3.46 -1.47
C CYS A 113 2.82 -4.47 -0.97
N ASN A 114 3.30 -5.68 -0.68
CA ASN A 114 2.59 -6.62 0.18
C ASN A 114 3.12 -6.45 1.60
N TRP A 115 2.44 -5.65 2.44
CA TRP A 115 2.94 -5.32 3.79
C TRP A 115 3.12 -6.58 4.66
N ASP A 116 2.23 -7.56 4.50
CA ASP A 116 2.30 -8.83 5.25
C ASP A 116 3.60 -9.59 4.99
N ALA A 117 4.21 -9.43 3.81
CA ALA A 117 5.47 -10.08 3.47
C ALA A 117 6.67 -9.54 4.27
N CYS A 118 6.57 -8.36 4.86
CA CYS A 118 7.64 -7.73 5.64
C CYS A 118 7.38 -7.78 7.15
N LYS A 119 6.32 -8.44 7.63
CA LYS A 119 6.07 -8.56 9.07
C LYS A 119 7.16 -9.43 9.75
N PRO A 120 7.56 -9.12 11.00
CA PRO A 120 7.03 -8.06 11.86
C PRO A 120 7.65 -6.67 11.66
N VAL A 121 8.75 -6.54 10.91
CA VAL A 121 9.47 -5.25 10.75
C VAL A 121 9.48 -4.82 9.29
N CYS A 122 8.64 -3.85 8.96
CA CYS A 122 8.65 -3.19 7.66
C CYS A 122 9.88 -2.25 7.58
N PRO A 123 10.82 -2.46 6.63
CA PRO A 123 12.00 -1.61 6.52
C PRO A 123 11.66 -0.18 6.09
N VAL A 124 10.51 0.04 5.43
CA VAL A 124 10.04 1.40 5.10
C VAL A 124 9.51 2.10 6.35
N ASP A 125 8.71 1.44 7.19
CA ASP A 125 8.22 2.05 8.43
C ASP A 125 9.35 2.36 9.40
N ALA A 126 10.40 1.54 9.43
CA ALA A 126 11.59 1.79 10.24
C ALA A 126 12.31 3.11 9.89
N SER A 127 12.02 3.70 8.72
CA SER A 127 12.59 4.99 8.28
C SER A 127 11.71 6.21 8.62
N VAL A 128 10.53 6.01 9.21
CA VAL A 128 9.58 7.10 9.49
C VAL A 128 10.01 7.86 10.74
N VAL A 129 10.24 9.16 10.60
CA VAL A 129 10.68 10.03 11.71
C VAL A 129 9.56 10.86 12.35
N THR A 130 8.41 10.95 11.67
CA THR A 130 7.21 11.64 12.14
C THR A 130 5.98 10.87 11.69
N GLU A 131 5.15 10.45 12.66
CA GLU A 131 3.75 10.15 12.39
C GLU A 131 3.07 11.49 12.07
N SER A 132 2.83 11.76 10.79
CA SER A 132 2.00 12.90 10.42
C SER A 132 0.63 12.70 11.10
N ALA A 133 0.26 13.63 11.97
CA ALA A 133 -1.08 13.69 12.55
C ALA A 133 -2.09 13.86 11.40
N ASP A 134 -2.75 12.77 11.02
CA ASP A 134 -3.96 12.75 10.19
C ASP A 134 -5.18 12.55 11.10
#